data_AF-A0A6B8VFX9-F1
#
_entry.id   AF-A0A6B8VFX9-F1
#
_cell.length_a   1.000
_cell.length_b   1.000
_cell.length_c   1.000
_cell.angle_alpha   90.00
_cell.angle_beta   90.00
_cell.angle_gamma   90.00
#
_symmetry.space_group_name_H-M   'P 1'
#
loop_
_entity.id
_entity.type
_entity.pdbx_description
1 polymer ?
#
loop_
_entity_poly.entity_id
_entity_poly.type
_entity_poly.pdbx_seq_one_letter_code
_entity_poly.pdbx_strand_id
1 'polypeptide(L)'
;MFAHGFATDRLNQEKTTMPSGQAITSLKSQESQDALKPFEGQPMTTGPQAKVYSDHFIWDHMMASSDGKTYQEMGDVIKKAKADGKSEDEIKKMNETRDSLFKGDALRGILLNAYGWWLVGTIAIWAGAALLALAAILLALGFTVLRTKK
;
A
#
# COMPACT_ATOMS: atom_id res chain seq x y z
N MET A 1 17.94 -7.72 6.47
CA MET A 1 17.50 -6.30 6.51
C MET A 1 17.36 -5.66 5.12
N PHE A 2 17.66 -6.36 4.02
CA PHE A 2 17.64 -5.81 2.64
C PHE A 2 16.24 -5.47 2.12
N ALA A 3 15.21 -6.26 2.43
CA ALA A 3 13.86 -6.03 1.90
C ALA A 3 13.15 -4.81 2.53
N HIS A 4 13.38 -4.55 3.83
CA HIS A 4 12.93 -3.31 4.47
C HIS A 4 13.68 -2.09 3.92
N GLY A 5 15.01 -2.19 3.80
CA GLY A 5 15.82 -1.12 3.19
C GLY A 5 15.38 -0.77 1.77
N PHE A 6 15.16 -1.77 0.91
CA PHE A 6 14.69 -1.55 -0.47
C PHE A 6 13.33 -0.82 -0.52
N ALA A 7 12.35 -1.25 0.28
CA ALA A 7 11.05 -0.60 0.34
C ALA A 7 11.16 0.85 0.87
N THR A 8 11.94 1.06 1.92
CA THR A 8 12.21 2.40 2.47
C THR A 8 12.92 3.30 1.45
N ASP A 9 13.93 2.79 0.74
CA ASP A 9 14.68 3.56 -0.27
C ASP A 9 13.80 3.96 -1.44
N ARG A 10 12.86 3.09 -1.86
CA ARG A 10 11.88 3.40 -2.91
C ARG A 10 10.89 4.47 -2.45
N LEU A 11 10.33 4.34 -1.25
CA LEU A 11 9.37 5.33 -0.74
C LEU A 11 10.03 6.68 -0.44
N ASN A 12 11.27 6.69 0.04
CA ASN A 12 12.06 7.90 0.27
C ASN A 12 12.38 8.66 -1.02
N GLN A 13 12.61 7.96 -2.14
CA GLN A 13 12.85 8.60 -3.44
C GLN A 13 11.63 9.42 -3.89
N GLU A 14 10.42 8.95 -3.60
CA GLU A 14 9.18 9.64 -3.93
C GLU A 14 8.89 10.85 -3.02
N LYS A 15 9.71 11.07 -1.97
CA LYS A 15 9.61 12.21 -1.02
C LYS A 15 8.19 12.53 -0.56
N THR A 16 7.36 11.50 -0.42
CA THR A 16 5.94 11.65 -0.13
C THR A 16 5.71 11.62 1.37
N THR A 17 4.95 12.60 1.87
CA THR A 17 4.54 12.69 3.26
C THR A 17 3.11 12.17 3.39
N MET A 18 2.84 11.46 4.48
CA MET A 18 1.49 11.04 4.83
C MET A 18 0.57 12.26 4.97
N PRO A 19 -0.72 12.14 4.61
CA PRO A 19 -1.64 13.28 4.66
C PRO A 19 -1.81 13.76 6.10
N SER A 20 -2.24 15.01 6.25
CA SER A 20 -2.49 15.60 7.56
C SER A 20 -3.61 16.64 7.53
N GLY A 21 -4.14 16.94 8.72
CA GLY A 21 -5.19 17.90 8.97
C GLY A 21 -6.38 17.69 8.03
N GLN A 22 -6.69 18.73 7.26
CA GLN A 22 -7.82 18.74 6.33
C GLN A 22 -7.76 17.66 5.26
N ALA A 23 -6.57 17.18 4.88
CA ALA A 23 -6.43 16.11 3.90
C ALA A 23 -7.00 14.78 4.42
N ILE A 24 -6.94 14.54 5.74
CA ILE A 24 -7.56 13.37 6.36
C ILE A 24 -9.02 13.67 6.67
N THR A 25 -9.33 14.79 7.35
CA THR A 25 -10.70 15.05 7.84
C THR A 25 -11.73 15.33 6.75
N SER A 26 -11.30 15.63 5.52
CA SER A 26 -12.18 15.76 4.35
C SER A 26 -12.58 14.42 3.71
N LEU A 27 -11.93 13.31 4.09
CA LEU A 27 -12.31 11.99 3.61
C LEU A 27 -13.69 11.60 4.16
N LYS A 28 -14.55 11.05 3.31
CA LYS A 28 -15.91 10.65 3.70
C LYS A 28 -15.93 9.45 4.64
N SER A 29 -14.93 8.55 4.54
CA SER A 29 -14.87 7.31 5.31
C SER A 29 -14.19 7.56 6.66
N GLN A 30 -14.91 7.31 7.76
CA GLN A 30 -14.34 7.39 9.11
C GLN A 30 -13.24 6.32 9.30
N GLU A 31 -13.43 5.14 8.74
CA GLU A 31 -12.42 4.07 8.77
C GLU A 31 -11.11 4.52 8.12
N SER A 32 -11.19 5.21 6.98
CA SER A 32 -10.02 5.76 6.30
C SER A 32 -9.32 6.84 7.13
N GLN A 33 -10.10 7.70 7.79
CA GLN A 33 -9.55 8.70 8.70
C GLN A 33 -8.79 8.04 9.86
N ASP A 34 -9.41 7.06 10.50
CA ASP A 34 -8.86 6.36 11.66
C ASP A 34 -7.60 5.55 11.28
N ALA A 35 -7.56 4.98 10.08
CA ALA A 35 -6.40 4.26 9.57
C ALA A 35 -5.20 5.19 9.27
N LEU A 36 -5.45 6.41 8.78
CA LEU A 36 -4.41 7.38 8.42
C LEU A 36 -3.85 8.15 9.62
N LYS A 37 -4.69 8.41 10.62
CA LYS A 37 -4.36 9.24 11.80
C LYS A 37 -3.07 8.86 12.54
N PRO A 38 -2.73 7.56 12.76
CA PRO A 38 -1.48 7.18 13.43
C PRO A 38 -0.21 7.61 12.67
N PHE A 39 -0.32 7.86 11.37
CA PHE A 39 0.80 8.18 10.49
C PHE A 39 0.77 9.63 10.01
N GLU A 40 -0.14 10.46 10.54
CA GLU A 40 -0.37 11.83 10.11
C GLU A 40 0.93 12.66 10.07
N GLY A 41 1.21 13.27 8.90
CA GLY A 41 2.38 14.13 8.70
C GLY A 41 3.74 13.43 8.75
N GLN A 42 3.78 12.11 8.93
CA GLN A 42 5.04 11.36 8.92
C GLN A 42 5.55 11.17 7.49
N PRO A 43 6.88 11.09 7.29
CA PRO A 43 7.43 10.67 6.01
C PRO A 43 7.05 9.21 5.73
N MET A 44 6.58 8.91 4.52
CA MET A 44 6.23 7.55 4.10
C MET A 44 7.53 6.76 3.87
N THR A 45 7.93 5.98 4.87
CA THR A 45 9.23 5.27 4.91
C THR A 45 9.08 3.78 5.11
N THR A 46 7.87 3.31 5.44
CA THR A 46 7.61 1.90 5.77
C THR A 46 6.51 1.32 4.87
N GLY A 47 6.55 0.01 4.67
CA GLY A 47 5.50 -0.70 3.93
C GLY A 47 4.09 -0.48 4.49
N PRO A 48 3.85 -0.56 5.81
CA PRO A 48 2.54 -0.32 6.40
C PRO A 48 1.97 1.09 6.09
N GLN A 49 2.81 2.13 6.14
CA GLN A 49 2.41 3.47 5.73
C GLN A 49 1.98 3.51 4.25
N ALA A 50 2.76 2.87 3.36
CA ALA A 50 2.44 2.79 1.93
C ALA A 50 1.11 2.08 1.66
N LYS A 51 0.83 0.99 2.39
CA LYS A 51 -0.46 0.29 2.31
C LYS A 51 -1.61 1.19 2.76
N VAL A 52 -1.48 1.83 3.91
CA VAL A 52 -2.54 2.71 4.46
C VAL A 52 -2.81 3.89 3.53
N TYR A 53 -1.76 4.53 3.00
CA TYR A 53 -1.91 5.61 2.01
C TYR A 53 -2.62 5.13 0.73
N SER A 54 -2.24 3.97 0.21
CA SER A 54 -2.86 3.35 -0.97
C SER A 54 -4.35 3.04 -0.77
N ASP A 55 -4.68 2.40 0.34
CA ASP A 55 -6.01 1.83 0.56
C ASP A 55 -7.02 2.85 1.09
N HIS A 56 -6.56 3.88 1.80
CA HIS A 56 -7.45 4.83 2.46
C HIS A 56 -7.36 6.25 1.90
N PHE A 57 -6.20 6.69 1.42
CA PHE A 57 -6.08 8.05 0.89
C PHE A 57 -6.31 8.10 -0.64
N ILE A 58 -5.54 7.31 -1.41
CA ILE A 58 -5.67 7.32 -2.87
C ILE A 58 -7.02 6.74 -3.29
N TRP A 59 -7.41 5.59 -2.71
CA TRP A 59 -8.67 4.95 -3.06
C TRP A 59 -9.89 5.85 -2.80
N ASP A 60 -9.95 6.50 -1.64
CA ASP A 60 -11.07 7.40 -1.33
C ASP A 60 -11.13 8.60 -2.28
N HIS A 61 -9.98 9.17 -2.65
CA HIS A 61 -9.93 10.24 -3.66
C HIS A 61 -10.38 9.75 -5.03
N MET A 62 -9.97 8.55 -5.44
CA MET A 62 -10.40 7.94 -6.69
C MET A 62 -11.92 7.75 -6.70
N MET A 63 -12.47 7.12 -5.67
CA MET A 63 -13.92 6.88 -5.56
C MET A 63 -14.70 8.18 -5.45
N ALA A 64 -14.18 9.20 -4.76
CA ALA A 64 -14.80 10.52 -4.74
C ALA A 64 -14.80 11.19 -6.12
N SER A 65 -13.74 11.01 -6.92
CA SER A 65 -13.59 11.63 -8.24
C SER A 65 -14.49 11.00 -9.33
N SER A 66 -14.91 9.75 -9.12
CA SER A 66 -15.63 8.95 -10.11
C SER A 66 -17.03 8.54 -9.68
N ASP A 67 -17.59 9.19 -8.66
CA ASP A 67 -18.88 8.83 -8.06
C ASP A 67 -18.96 7.34 -7.67
N GLY A 68 -17.86 6.81 -7.12
CA GLY A 68 -17.73 5.44 -6.65
C GLY A 68 -17.51 4.41 -7.76
N LYS A 69 -17.20 4.84 -8.99
CA LYS A 69 -16.94 3.93 -10.12
C LYS A 69 -15.47 3.60 -10.25
N THR A 70 -15.17 2.32 -10.44
CA THR A 70 -13.83 1.85 -10.76
C THR A 70 -13.43 2.21 -12.19
N TYR A 71 -12.14 2.12 -12.50
CA TYR A 71 -11.61 2.29 -13.86
C TYR A 71 -12.35 1.41 -14.90
N GLN A 72 -12.69 0.18 -14.51
CA GLN A 72 -13.39 -0.77 -15.39
C GLN A 72 -14.84 -0.33 -15.63
N GLU A 73 -15.57 0.02 -14.58
CA GLU A 73 -16.97 0.46 -14.68
C GLU A 73 -17.12 1.79 -15.43
N MET A 74 -16.11 2.67 -15.36
CA MET A 74 -16.14 3.93 -16.12
C MET A 74 -16.23 3.71 -17.63
N GLY A 75 -15.77 2.56 -18.15
CA GLY A 75 -15.96 2.22 -19.56
C GLY A 75 -17.44 2.10 -19.94
N ASP A 76 -18.22 1.42 -19.11
CA ASP A 76 -19.66 1.26 -19.31
C ASP A 76 -20.41 2.57 -19.09
N VAL A 77 -19.99 3.38 -18.10
CA VAL A 77 -20.53 4.73 -17.86
C VAL A 77 -20.36 5.61 -19.11
N ILE A 78 -19.17 5.62 -19.70
CA ILE A 78 -18.88 6.40 -20.91
C ILE A 78 -19.68 5.88 -22.10
N LYS A 79 -19.77 4.56 -22.26
CA LYS A 79 -20.56 3.95 -23.35
C LYS A 79 -22.03 4.34 -23.26
N LYS A 80 -22.61 4.28 -22.05
CA LYS A 80 -23.98 4.70 -21.79
C LYS A 80 -24.15 6.20 -22.04
N ALA A 81 -23.25 7.03 -21.54
CA ALA A 81 -23.29 8.48 -21.75
C ALA A 81 -23.30 8.87 -23.24
N LYS A 82 -22.55 8.15 -24.09
CA LYS A 82 -22.58 8.34 -25.54
C LYS A 82 -23.93 7.96 -26.15
N ALA A 83 -24.51 6.84 -25.71
CA ALA A 83 -25.82 6.39 -26.16
C ALA A 83 -26.95 7.35 -25.72
N ASP A 84 -26.82 7.95 -24.54
CA ASP A 84 -27.75 8.95 -23.99
C ASP A 84 -27.60 10.33 -24.66
N GLY A 85 -26.68 10.49 -25.62
CA GLY A 85 -26.49 11.73 -26.39
C GLY A 85 -25.79 12.85 -25.61
N LYS A 86 -24.99 12.52 -24.59
CA LYS A 86 -24.18 13.52 -23.88
C LYS A 86 -23.21 14.24 -24.81
N SER A 87 -22.91 15.49 -24.48
CA SER A 87 -21.99 16.33 -25.24
C SER A 87 -20.58 15.74 -25.31
N GLU A 88 -19.83 16.07 -26.37
CA GLU A 88 -18.43 15.63 -26.51
C GLU A 88 -17.56 16.09 -25.33
N ASP A 89 -17.83 17.28 -24.79
CA ASP A 89 -17.13 17.84 -23.63
C ASP A 89 -17.39 17.01 -22.35
N GLU A 90 -18.62 16.55 -22.11
CA GLU A 90 -18.93 15.67 -20.99
C GLU A 90 -18.23 14.31 -21.13
N ILE A 91 -18.28 13.74 -22.33
CA ILE A 91 -17.60 12.46 -22.63
C ILE A 91 -16.09 12.61 -22.44
N LYS A 92 -15.50 13.72 -22.86
CA LYS A 92 -14.07 14.01 -22.66
C LYS A 92 -13.72 14.04 -21.18
N LYS A 93 -14.49 14.76 -20.36
CA LYS A 93 -14.29 14.78 -18.88
C LYS A 93 -14.40 13.41 -18.24
N MET A 94 -15.34 12.57 -18.68
CA MET A 94 -15.46 11.19 -18.18
C MET A 94 -14.24 10.32 -18.58
N ASN A 95 -13.70 10.51 -19.79
CA ASN A 95 -12.48 9.83 -20.21
C ASN A 95 -11.26 10.32 -19.42
N GLU A 96 -11.14 11.62 -19.14
CA GLU A 96 -10.08 12.18 -18.28
C GLU A 96 -10.18 11.62 -16.86
N THR A 97 -11.38 11.50 -16.31
CA THR A 97 -11.61 10.86 -15.01
C THR A 97 -11.15 9.40 -15.05
N ARG A 98 -11.52 8.65 -16.09
CA ARG A 98 -11.07 7.26 -16.27
C ARG A 98 -9.55 7.15 -16.39
N ASP A 99 -8.88 8.06 -17.09
CA ASP A 99 -7.41 8.11 -17.17
C ASP A 99 -6.78 8.40 -15.79
N SER A 100 -7.35 9.32 -15.03
CA SER A 100 -6.95 9.60 -13.65
C SER A 100 -7.07 8.36 -12.75
N LEU A 101 -8.18 7.61 -12.87
CA LEU A 101 -8.37 6.36 -12.14
C LEU A 101 -7.29 5.32 -12.48
N PHE A 102 -6.93 5.18 -13.76
CA PHE A 102 -5.84 4.28 -14.16
C PHE A 102 -4.51 4.65 -13.51
N LYS A 103 -4.16 5.94 -13.52
CA LYS A 103 -2.95 6.45 -12.84
C LYS A 103 -3.00 6.19 -11.34
N GLY A 104 -4.16 6.37 -10.72
CA GLY A 104 -4.41 6.05 -9.31
C GLY A 104 -4.18 4.57 -9.01
N ASP A 105 -4.77 3.65 -9.79
CA ASP A 105 -4.57 2.21 -9.64
C ASP A 105 -3.11 1.79 -9.86
N ALA A 106 -2.42 2.41 -10.83
CA ALA A 106 -1.00 2.17 -11.04
C ALA A 106 -0.15 2.60 -9.83
N LEU A 107 -0.41 3.79 -9.28
CA LEU A 107 0.27 4.29 -8.08
C LEU A 107 0.01 3.38 -6.87
N ARG A 108 -1.24 2.95 -6.66
CA ARG A 108 -1.60 1.98 -5.62
C ARG A 108 -0.86 0.66 -5.81
N GLY A 109 -0.76 0.17 -7.03
CA GLY A 109 0.01 -1.03 -7.37
C GLY A 109 1.48 -0.93 -6.97
N ILE A 110 2.12 0.22 -7.23
CA ILE A 110 3.52 0.48 -6.84
C ILE A 110 3.67 0.48 -5.31
N LEU A 111 2.77 1.16 -4.59
CA LEU A 111 2.79 1.23 -3.11
C LEU A 111 2.54 -0.13 -2.46
N LEU A 112 1.58 -0.90 -2.98
CA LEU A 112 1.28 -2.25 -2.51
C LEU A 112 2.42 -3.22 -2.81
N ASN A 113 3.16 -3.01 -3.91
CA ASN A 113 4.38 -3.78 -4.18
C ASN A 113 5.47 -3.49 -3.12
N ALA A 114 5.69 -2.22 -2.76
CA ALA A 114 6.61 -1.85 -1.69
C ALA A 114 6.20 -2.47 -0.34
N TYR A 115 4.89 -2.48 -0.02
CA TYR A 115 4.36 -3.18 1.15
C TYR A 115 4.60 -4.69 1.09
N GLY A 116 4.39 -5.33 -0.07
CA GLY A 116 4.64 -6.76 -0.26
C GLY A 116 6.07 -7.14 0.07
N TRP A 117 7.05 -6.40 -0.45
CA TRP A 117 8.47 -6.62 -0.14
C TRP A 117 8.79 -6.36 1.34
N TRP A 118 8.18 -5.34 1.93
CA TRP A 118 8.31 -5.09 3.36
C TRP A 118 7.82 -6.28 4.19
N LEU A 119 6.66 -6.84 3.85
CA LEU A 119 6.09 -7.98 4.54
C LEU A 119 6.98 -9.23 4.44
N VAL A 120 7.50 -9.52 3.24
CA VAL A 120 8.48 -10.61 3.04
C VAL A 120 9.71 -10.40 3.90
N GLY A 121 10.21 -9.16 3.99
CA GLY A 121 11.32 -8.79 4.88
C GLY A 121 11.04 -9.09 6.35
N THR A 122 9.84 -8.75 6.82
CA THR A 122 9.39 -9.02 8.19
C THR A 122 9.34 -10.52 8.48
N ILE A 123 8.75 -11.31 7.59
CA ILE A 123 8.64 -12.76 7.74
C ILE A 123 10.04 -13.40 7.76
N ALA A 124 10.94 -12.95 6.90
CA ALA A 124 12.31 -13.46 6.86
C ALA A 124 13.08 -13.25 8.17
N ILE A 125 12.85 -12.12 8.87
CA ILE A 125 13.47 -11.87 10.18
C ILE A 125 12.99 -12.90 11.20
N TRP A 126 11.68 -13.13 11.30
CA TRP A 126 11.11 -14.11 12.23
C TRP A 126 11.55 -15.54 11.93
N ALA A 127 11.57 -15.92 10.65
CA ALA A 127 12.08 -17.22 10.22
C ALA A 127 13.57 -17.39 10.57
N GLY A 128 14.39 -16.36 10.34
CA GLY A 128 15.81 -16.37 10.72
C GLY A 128 16.01 -16.52 12.22
N ALA A 129 15.24 -15.79 13.04
CA ALA A 129 15.29 -15.91 14.49
C ALA A 129 14.93 -17.32 14.99
N ALA A 130 13.90 -17.94 14.40
CA ALA A 130 13.51 -19.31 14.72
C ALA A 130 14.62 -20.33 14.37
N LEU A 131 15.26 -20.18 13.21
CA LEU A 131 16.39 -21.02 12.81
C LEU A 131 17.60 -20.87 13.74
N LEU A 132 17.92 -19.65 14.17
CA LEU A 132 18.99 -19.41 15.14
C LEU A 132 18.68 -20.03 16.50
N ALA A 133 17.43 -19.95 16.97
CA ALA A 133 17.01 -20.60 18.20
C ALA A 133 17.15 -22.14 18.09
N LEU A 134 16.71 -22.73 16.97
CA LEU A 134 16.89 -24.16 16.71
C LEU A 134 18.37 -24.56 16.67
N ALA A 135 19.22 -23.77 16.01
CA ALA A 135 20.65 -24.01 15.97
C ALA A 135 21.28 -23.97 17.37
N ALA A 136 20.87 -23.03 18.23
CA ALA A 136 21.34 -22.94 19.61
C ALA A 136 20.93 -24.18 20.44
N ILE A 137 19.70 -24.66 20.27
CA ILE A 137 19.21 -25.88 20.93
C ILE A 137 20.03 -27.10 20.47
N LEU A 138 20.25 -27.26 19.16
CA LEU A 138 21.04 -28.36 18.62
C LEU A 138 22.49 -28.32 19.09
N LEU A 139 23.11 -27.13 19.19
CA LEU A 139 24.45 -26.97 19.74
C LEU A 139 24.49 -27.41 21.22
N ALA A 140 23.54 -26.98 22.04
CA ALA A 140 23.46 -27.38 23.45
C ALA A 140 23.31 -28.91 23.60
N LEU A 141 22.47 -29.54 22.77
CA LEU A 141 22.33 -30.99 22.73
C LEU A 141 23.62 -31.69 22.26
N GLY A 142 24.28 -31.17 21.23
CA GLY A 142 25.56 -31.70 20.77
C GLY A 142 26.64 -31.65 21.85
N PHE A 143 26.76 -30.53 22.56
CA PHE A 143 27.70 -30.37 23.67
C PHE A 143 27.40 -31.31 24.84
N THR A 144 26.14 -31.54 25.19
CA THR A 144 25.77 -32.45 26.29
C THR A 144 26.02 -33.92 25.93
N VAL A 145 25.72 -34.34 24.69
CA VAL A 145 26.03 -35.69 24.20
C VAL A 145 27.54 -35.95 24.10
N LEU A 146 28.34 -34.97 23.68
CA LEU A 146 29.80 -35.11 23.65
C LEU A 146 30.41 -35.21 25.05
N ARG A 147 29.82 -34.55 26.05
CA ARG A 147 30.31 -34.57 27.44
C ARG A 147 30.05 -35.89 28.16
N THR A 148 29.01 -36.62 27.79
CA THR A 148 28.66 -37.92 28.39
C THR A 148 29.45 -39.10 27.81
N LYS A 149 30.14 -38.90 26.67
CA LYS A 149 30.99 -39.92 26.04
C LYS A 149 32.48 -39.87 26.46
N LYS A 150 32.88 -38.90 27.28
CA LYS A 150 34.19 -38.84 27.93
C LYS A 150 34.07 -39.34 29.37
#